data_AF-M3FEU9-F1
#
_entry.id   AF-M3FEU9-F1
#
_cell.length_a   1.000
_cell.length_b   1.000
_cell.length_c   1.000
_cell.angle_alpha   90.00
_cell.angle_beta   90.00
_cell.angle_gamma   90.00
#
_symmetry.space_group_name_H-M   'P 1'
#
loop_
_entity.id
_entity.type
_entity.pdbx_description
1 polymer ?
#
loop_
_entity_poly.entity_id
_entity_poly.type
_entity_poly.pdbx_seq_one_letter_code
_entity_poly.pdbx_strand_id
1 'polypeptide(L)' 'MVGHTVMVHNGKQFTPVYINENMIGHKLGEFSPTRTFRGHVAGDKKAAKK' A
#
# COMPACT_ATOMS: atom_id res chain seq x y z
N MET A 1 -14.11 -4.86 -9.14
CA MET A 1 -13.57 -3.94 -8.10
C MET A 1 -12.46 -3.02 -8.62
N VAL A 2 -11.90 -3.31 -9.80
CA VAL A 2 -10.99 -2.41 -10.52
C VAL A 2 -11.63 -1.03 -10.70
N GLY A 3 -10.84 0.04 -10.49
CA GLY A 3 -11.29 1.43 -10.61
C GLY A 3 -11.87 2.04 -9.33
N HIS A 4 -11.96 1.27 -8.24
CA HIS A 4 -12.41 1.77 -6.94
C HIS A 4 -11.25 1.94 -5.95
N THR A 5 -11.40 2.91 -5.06
CA THR A 5 -10.50 3.08 -3.91
C THR A 5 -11.12 2.40 -2.69
N VAL A 6 -10.38 1.46 -2.11
CA VAL A 6 -10.82 0.70 -0.93
C VAL A 6 -9.97 1.08 0.26
N MET A 7 -10.62 1.33 1.40
CA MET A 7 -9.95 1.58 2.66
C MET A 7 -9.59 0.25 3.34
N VAL A 8 -8.31 -0.13 3.28
CA VAL A 8 -7.82 -1.40 3.83
C VAL A 8 -7.17 -1.17 5.20
N HIS A 9 -7.70 -1.82 6.24
CA HIS A 9 -7.17 -1.71 7.60
C HIS A 9 -5.85 -2.47 7.76
N ASN A 10 -4.80 -1.81 8.23
CA ASN A 10 -3.48 -2.43 8.49
C ASN A 10 -3.19 -2.70 9.98
N GLY A 11 -4.24 -2.71 10.82
CA GLY A 11 -4.11 -2.94 12.26
C GLY A 11 -3.92 -1.66 13.08
N LYS A 12 -3.62 -0.52 12.45
CA LYS A 12 -3.56 0.79 13.11
C LYS A 12 -4.45 1.83 12.44
N GLN A 13 -4.49 1.83 11.11
CA GLN A 13 -5.24 2.80 10.32
C GLN A 13 -5.79 2.16 9.05
N PHE A 14 -6.70 2.86 8.38
CA PHE A 14 -7.18 2.51 7.06
C PHE A 14 -6.33 3.18 5.99
N THR A 15 -5.64 2.38 5.17
CA THR A 15 -4.86 2.86 4.03
C THR A 15 -5.74 2.83 2.78
N PRO A 16 -5.94 3.96 2.06
CA PRO A 16 -6.67 3.95 0.80
C PRO A 16 -5.83 3.28 -0.30
N VAL A 17 -6.35 2.21 -0.88
CA VAL A 17 -5.73 1.47 -1.98
C VAL A 17 -6.62 1.60 -3.21
N TYR A 18 -6.08 2.17 -4.29
CA TYR A 18 -6.73 2.20 -5.59
C TYR A 18 -6.48 0.89 -6.34
N ILE A 19 -7.55 0.20 -6.74
CA ILE A 19 -7.45 -1.14 -7.34
C ILE A 19 -7.22 -1.03 -8.85
N ASN A 20 -6.04 -1.48 -9.29
CA ASN A 20 -5.68 -1.66 -10.70
C ASN A 20 -5.90 -3.11 -11.15
N GLU A 21 -5.98 -3.34 -12.47
CA GLU A 21 -6.14 -4.69 -13.05
C GLU A 21 -5.00 -5.64 -12.68
N ASN A 22 -3.79 -5.11 -12.55
CA ASN A 22 -2.61 -5.89 -12.13
C ASN A 22 -2.69 -6.40 -10.67
N MET A 23 -3.69 -5.95 -9.89
CA MET A 23 -3.91 -6.40 -8.52
C MET A 23 -4.96 -7.53 -8.44
N ILE A 24 -5.55 -7.93 -9.57
CA ILE A 24 -6.52 -9.04 -9.62
C ILE A 24 -5.79 -10.35 -9.28
N GLY A 25 -6.34 -11.12 -8.34
CA GLY A 25 -5.75 -12.37 -7.85
C GLY A 25 -4.87 -12.21 -6.61
N HIS A 26 -4.52 -10.97 -6.24
CA HIS A 26 -3.76 -10.66 -5.02
C HIS A 26 -4.69 -10.38 -3.83
N LYS A 27 -4.16 -10.50 -2.61
CA LYS A 27 -4.91 -10.14 -1.40
C LYS A 27 -4.75 -8.66 -1.09
N LEU A 28 -5.82 -8.01 -0.64
CA LEU A 28 -5.81 -6.59 -0.28
C LEU A 28 -4.79 -6.24 0.83
N GLY A 29 -4.48 -7.19 1.72
CA GLY A 29 -3.48 -7.03 2.77
C GLY A 29 -2.04 -6.87 2.25
N GLU A 30 -1.74 -7.33 1.03
CA GLU A 30 -0.42 -7.17 0.41
C GLU A 30 -0.13 -5.69 0.10
N PHE A 31 -1.18 -4.90 -0.11
CA PHE A 31 -1.08 -3.47 -0.44
C PHE A 31 -1.21 -2.55 0.79
N SER A 32 -1.37 -3.11 2.00
CA SER A 32 -1.53 -2.33 3.24
C SER A 32 -0.55 -2.82 4.33
N PRO A 33 0.72 -2.36 4.32
CA PRO A 33 1.74 -2.84 5.25
C PRO A 33 1.43 -2.44 6.69
N THR A 34 1.68 -3.37 7.63
CA THR A 34 1.34 -3.22 9.05
C THR A 34 2.48 -2.64 9.90
N ARG A 35 3.74 -2.81 9.48
CA ARG A 35 4.92 -2.31 10.20
C ARG A 35 5.65 -1.24 9.40
N THR A 36 5.87 -0.07 10.00
CA THR A 36 6.68 1.00 9.40
C THR A 36 8.17 0.71 9.61
N PHE A 37 8.87 0.32 8.55
CA PHE A 37 10.32 0.14 8.60
C PHE A 37 11.04 1.50 8.60
N ARG A 38 11.75 1.80 9.68
CA ARG A 38 12.47 3.08 9.89
C ARG A 38 13.85 3.15 9.25
N GLY A 39 14.37 2.05 8.69
CA GLY A 39 15.69 2.00 8.05
C GLY A 39 16.85 2.12 9.05
N HIS A 40 17.99 1.50 8.72
CA HIS A 40 19.24 1.71 9.46
C HIS A 40 20.08 2.84 8.87
N VAL A 41 19.85 3.23 7.61
CA VAL A 41 20.50 4.35 6.92
C VAL A 41 19.41 5.18 6.24
N ALA A 42 19.38 6.48 6.52
CA ALA A 42 18.45 7.41 5.89
C ALA A 42 18.95 7.73 4.47
N GLY A 43 18.71 6.84 3.51
CA GLY A 43 19.19 7.01 2.14
C GLY A 43 18.21 6.46 1.11
N ASP A 44 17.66 7.37 0.32
CA ASP A 44 17.11 7.15 -1.02
C ASP A 44 15.87 6.26 -1.18
N LYS A 45 14.80 6.56 -0.44
CA LYS A 45 13.46 6.23 -0.95
C LYS A 45 13.04 7.31 -1.95
N LYS A 46 13.49 7.18 -3.21
CA LYS A 46 12.91 7.92 -4.34
C LYS A 46 11.42 7.58 -4.40
N ALA A 47 10.60 8.48 -3.89
CA ALA A 47 9.16 8.46 -4.16
C ALA A 47 9.00 8.57 -5.68
N ALA A 48 8.44 7.52 -6.30
CA ALA A 48 8.01 7.59 -7.69
C ALA A 48 7.01 8.76 -7.78
N LYS A 49 7.45 9.85 -8.41
CA LYS A 49 6.75 11.11 -8.47
C LYS A 49 5.70 11.05 -9.57
N LYS A 50 4.44 11.19 -9.15
CA LYS A 50 3.20 11.47 -9.89
C LYS A 50 2.88 10.60 -11.10
#